data_AF-A8GMJ7-F1
#
_entry.id   AF-A8GMJ7-F1
#
_cell.length_a   1.000
_cell.length_b   1.000
_cell.length_c   1.000
_cell.angle_alpha   90.00
_cell.angle_beta   90.00
_cell.angle_gamma   90.00
#
_symmetry.space_group_name_H-M   'P 1'
#
loop_
_entity.id
_entity.type
_entity.pdbx_description
1 polymer ?
#
loop_
_entity_poly.entity_id
_entity_poly.type
_entity_poly.pdbx_seq_one_letter_code
_entity_poly.pdbx_strand_id
1 'polypeptide(L)' 'MHLGDIEEIAEQLEKHCSNQYNEKISLLKLEKLIRDLKDFEDEDGKVEEVTLEEILDKCEE' A
#
# COMPACT_ATOMS: atom_id res chain seq x y z
N MET A 1 -10.40 6.70 1.13
CA MET A 1 -9.15 6.60 0.33
C MET A 1 -9.31 5.54 -0.76
N HIS A 2 -9.02 5.90 -2.01
CA HIS A 2 -9.13 5.00 -3.16
C HIS A 2 -7.77 4.49 -3.63
N LEU A 3 -7.76 3.40 -4.41
CA LEU A 3 -6.52 2.89 -5.04
C LEU A 3 -5.81 3.91 -5.93
N GLY A 4 -6.54 4.94 -6.42
CA GLY A 4 -5.96 6.04 -7.17
C GLY A 4 -5.15 7.02 -6.32
N ASP A 5 -5.32 7.02 -4.99
CA ASP A 5 -4.63 7.91 -4.06
C ASP A 5 -3.27 7.33 -3.61
N ILE A 6 -2.43 6.95 -4.57
CA ILE A 6 -1.14 6.24 -4.35
C ILE A 6 -0.26 6.96 -3.32
N GLU A 7 -0.12 8.29 -3.41
CA GLU A 7 0.69 9.07 -2.48
C GLU A 7 0.14 9.01 -1.04
N GLU A 8 -1.17 9.09 -0.86
CA GLU A 8 -1.81 9.04 0.46
C GLU A 8 -1.72 7.64 1.07
N ILE A 9 -1.89 6.61 0.24
CA ILE A 9 -1.69 5.20 0.62
C ILE A 9 -0.24 4.96 1.05
N ALA A 10 0.74 5.40 0.26
CA ALA A 10 2.15 5.25 0.56
C ALA A 10 2.54 5.94 1.87
N GLU A 11 2.08 7.17 2.12
CA GLU A 11 2.35 7.88 3.37
C GLU A 11 1.77 7.15 4.59
N GLN A 12 0.56 6.59 4.47
CA GLN A 12 -0.03 5.80 5.54
C GLN A 12 0.71 4.49 5.78
N LEU A 13 1.13 3.81 4.71
CA LEU A 13 1.93 2.59 4.80
C LEU A 13 3.29 2.87 5.42
N GLU A 14 3.97 3.96 5.08
CA GLU A 14 5.24 4.34 5.68
C GLU A 14 5.10 4.53 7.20
N LYS A 15 4.03 5.21 7.65
CA LYS A 15 3.71 5.40 9.07
C LYS A 15 3.38 4.08 9.78
N HIS A 16 2.61 3.19 9.15
CA HIS A 16 2.21 1.91 9.73
C HIS A 16 3.31 0.84 9.66
N CYS A 17 4.25 0.98 8.73
CA CYS A 17 5.13 -0.10 8.31
C CYS A 17 6.62 0.26 8.30
N SER A 18 6.98 1.44 8.83
CA SER A 18 8.36 1.91 9.13
C SER A 18 9.28 0.89 9.81
N ASN A 19 8.74 -0.19 10.40
CA ASN A 19 9.52 -1.23 11.06
C ASN A 19 9.54 -2.59 10.32
N GLN A 20 8.76 -2.75 9.24
CA GLN A 20 8.57 -4.02 8.51
C GLN A 20 9.06 -3.99 7.05
N TYR A 21 9.24 -2.81 6.45
CA TYR A 21 9.67 -2.66 5.05
C TYR A 21 11.16 -2.96 4.80
N ASN A 22 11.97 -3.03 5.86
CA ASN A 22 13.41 -3.28 5.74
C ASN A 22 13.75 -4.70 5.23
N GLU A 23 12.76 -5.60 5.16
CA GLU A 23 12.82 -6.87 4.44
C GLU A 23 11.76 -6.84 3.32
N LYS A 24 12.19 -6.84 2.06
CA LYS A 24 11.36 -6.92 0.83
C LYS A 24 9.92 -7.33 1.10
N ILE A 25 9.03 -6.35 1.26
CA ILE A 25 7.62 -6.65 1.45
C ILE A 25 7.09 -7.27 0.15
N SER A 26 6.36 -8.37 0.26
CA SER A 26 5.75 -9.00 -0.91
C SER A 26 4.50 -8.23 -1.32
N LEU A 27 4.19 -8.17 -2.63
CA LEU A 27 2.98 -7.52 -3.16
C LEU A 27 1.70 -8.02 -2.47
N LEU A 28 1.60 -9.32 -2.16
CA LEU A 28 0.47 -9.89 -1.41
C LEU A 28 0.31 -9.32 0.00
N LYS A 29 1.42 -8.94 0.64
CA LYS A 29 1.44 -8.36 1.98
C LYS A 29 1.14 -6.87 1.92
N LEU A 30 1.63 -6.20 0.88
CA LEU A 30 1.26 -4.82 0.56
C LEU A 30 -0.24 -4.67 0.29
N GLU A 31 -0.82 -5.52 -0.56
CA GLU A 31 -2.26 -5.54 -0.84
C GLU A 31 -3.09 -5.68 0.45
N LYS A 32 -2.66 -6.58 1.35
CA LYS A 32 -3.30 -6.73 2.65
C LYS A 32 -3.20 -5.49 3.52
N LEU A 33 -2.03 -4.84 3.55
CA LEU A 33 -1.87 -3.61 4.33
C LEU A 33 -2.74 -2.48 3.80
N ILE A 34 -2.81 -2.33 2.48
CA ILE A 34 -3.66 -1.32 1.83
C ILE A 34 -5.12 -1.56 2.17
N ARG A 35 -5.59 -2.81 2.10
CA ARG A 35 -6.95 -3.20 2.52
C ARG A 35 -7.19 -3.04 4.03
N ASP A 36 -6.15 -3.13 4.85
CA ASP A 36 -6.24 -2.94 6.30
C ASP A 36 -6.20 -1.45 6.69
N LEU A 37 -5.93 -0.54 5.75
CA LEU A 37 -5.99 0.90 6.01
C LEU A 37 -7.42 1.29 6.39
N LYS A 38 -7.55 1.94 7.54
CA LYS A 38 -8.84 2.28 8.18
C LYS A 38 -9.79 3.15 7.33
N ASP A 39 -9.27 3.75 6.26
CA ASP A 39 -10.01 4.64 5.36
C ASP A 39 -10.09 4.09 3.92
N PHE A 40 -9.65 2.85 3.69
CA PHE A 40 -9.64 2.29 2.34
C PHE A 40 -11.04 1.83 1.94
N GLU A 41 -11.60 2.44 0.89
CA GLU A 41 -12.97 2.18 0.43
C GLU A 41 -13.03 1.15 -0.71
N ASP A 42 -11.92 0.92 -1.41
CA ASP A 42 -11.81 -0.04 -2.53
C ASP A 42 -11.53 -1.49 -2.07
N GLU A 43 -12.14 -1.92 -0.95
CA GLU A 43 -11.89 -3.25 -0.39
C GLU A 43 -12.31 -4.40 -1.35
N ASP A 44 -13.33 -4.15 -2.18
CA ASP A 44 -13.89 -5.09 -3.18
C ASP A 44 -13.22 -4.96 -4.57
N GLY A 45 -12.37 -3.95 -4.74
CA GLY A 45 -11.62 -3.70 -5.97
C GLY A 45 -10.50 -4.73 -6.17
N LYS A 46 -10.34 -5.20 -7.41
CA LYS A 46 -9.11 -5.91 -7.80
C LYS A 46 -7.99 -4.89 -7.78
N VAL A 47 -7.09 -4.99 -6.80
CA VAL A 47 -5.88 -4.14 -6.80
C VAL A 47 -5.00 -4.62 -7.95
N GLU A 48 -4.72 -3.74 -8.91
CA GLU A 48 -3.81 -4.08 -10.00
C GLU A 48 -2.38 -4.16 -9.46
N GLU A 49 -1.60 -5.12 -9.94
CA GLU A 49 -0.19 -5.29 -9.56
C GLU A 49 0.60 -4.01 -9.83
N VAL A 50 0.28 -3.29 -10.92
CA VAL A 50 0.88 -1.99 -11.26
C VAL A 50 0.68 -0.95 -10.15
N THR A 51 -0.50 -0.91 -9.52
CA THR A 51 -0.80 0.04 -8.44
C THR A 51 -0.01 -0.32 -7.18
N LEU A 52 0.11 -1.62 -6.87
CA LEU A 52 0.93 -2.09 -5.76
C LEU A 52 2.41 -1.76 -5.97
N GLU A 53 2.93 -1.93 -7.18
CA GLU A 53 4.31 -1.58 -7.50
C GLU A 53 4.58 -0.08 -7.34
N GLU A 54 3.68 0.81 -7.79
CA GLU A 54 3.85 2.26 -7.62
C GLU A 54 3.79 2.68 -6.14
N ILE A 55 2.87 2.10 -5.37
CA ILE A 55 2.79 2.35 -3.93
C ILE A 55 4.07 1.88 -3.23
N LEU A 56 4.61 0.74 -3.64
CA LEU A 56 5.85 0.19 -3.10
C LEU A 56 7.05 1.09 -3.40
N ASP A 57 7.17 1.53 -4.66
CA ASP A 57 8.23 2.44 -5.13
C ASP A 57 8.20 3.75 -4.33
N LYS A 58 7.01 4.32 -4.13
CA LYS A 58 6.81 5.53 -3.31
C LYS A 58 7.13 5.36 -1.83
N CYS A 59 7.09 4.14 -1.31
CA CYS A 59 7.38 3.85 0.09
C CYS A 59 8.88 3.56 0.34
N GLU A 60 9.68 3.34 -0.71
CA GLU A 60 11.13 3.07 -0.64
C GLU A 60 11.99 4.34 -0.91
N GLU A 61 11.39 5.40 -1.47
CA GLU A 61 11.99 6.72 -1.79
C GLU A 61 12.27 7.59 -0.54
#